data_AF-A0A7Y5DZR6-F1
#
_entry.id   AF-A0A7Y5DZR6-F1
#
_cell.length_a   1.000
_cell.length_b   1.000
_cell.length_c   1.000
_cell.angle_alpha   90.00
_cell.angle_beta   90.00
_cell.angle_gamma   90.00
#
_symmetry.space_group_name_H-M   'P 1'
#
loop_
_entity.id
_entity.type
_entity.pdbx_description
1 polymer ?
#
loop_
_entity_poly.entity_id
_entity_poly.type
_entity_poly.pdbx_seq_one_letter_code
_entity_poly.pdbx_strand_id
1 'polypeptide(L)'
;MANVGSKEKARNVLGGPLATCSLKPKTGYFRDGCCNTDATDRGSHTVCTRVTAEFLAFSKAKGNDLTTPAPAHGFPGLKPGDSWCLCAARWKEAYDAGVAPMVVLAATHEKALEIVPFEALKRFGIDLN
;
A
#
# COMPACT_ATOMS: atom_id res chain seq x y z
N MET A 1 -32.30 14.02 18.58
CA MET A 1 -31.84 13.19 17.45
C MET A 1 -30.38 13.53 17.22
N ALA A 2 -29.47 12.80 17.87
CA ALA A 2 -28.04 13.01 17.69
C ALA A 2 -27.63 12.38 16.36
N ASN A 3 -27.11 13.21 15.46
CA ASN A 3 -26.57 12.81 14.17
C ASN A 3 -25.43 11.81 14.43
N VAL A 4 -25.68 10.53 14.14
CA VAL A 4 -24.62 9.52 14.11
C VAL A 4 -23.76 9.87 12.90
N GLY A 5 -22.68 10.62 13.14
CA GLY A 5 -21.67 10.87 12.13
C GLY A 5 -21.18 9.53 11.62
N SER A 6 -21.54 9.16 10.39
CA SER A 6 -20.90 8.07 9.71
C SER A 6 -19.43 8.44 9.62
N LYS A 7 -18.56 7.74 10.37
CA LYS A 7 -17.15 7.62 9.97
C LYS A 7 -17.20 7.17 8.51
N GLU A 8 -16.92 8.08 7.57
CA GLU A 8 -16.86 7.69 6.18
C GLU A 8 -15.90 6.52 6.06
N LYS A 9 -16.40 5.41 5.52
CA LYS A 9 -15.57 4.23 5.28
C LYS A 9 -14.53 4.63 4.26
N ALA A 10 -13.26 4.33 4.55
CA ALA A 10 -12.16 4.63 3.64
C ALA A 10 -12.47 4.10 2.24
N ARG A 11 -12.10 4.89 1.23
CA ARG A 11 -12.38 4.60 -0.18
C ARG A 11 -11.11 4.24 -0.92
N ASN A 12 -11.26 3.35 -1.89
CA ASN A 12 -10.18 2.98 -2.80
C ASN A 12 -10.08 3.95 -3.98
N VAL A 13 -9.01 3.85 -4.76
CA VAL A 13 -8.74 4.70 -5.94
C VAL A 13 -9.76 4.54 -7.08
N LEU A 14 -10.62 3.53 -7.02
CA LEU A 14 -11.74 3.33 -7.96
C LEU A 14 -13.04 3.99 -7.46
N GLY A 15 -13.00 4.65 -6.29
CA GLY A 15 -14.15 5.29 -5.66
C GLY A 15 -15.07 4.35 -4.86
N GLY A 16 -14.76 3.05 -4.79
CA GLY A 16 -15.49 2.08 -3.98
C GLY A 16 -14.97 1.98 -2.54
N PRO A 17 -15.57 1.15 -1.68
CA PRO A 17 -15.05 0.85 -0.34
C PRO A 17 -13.64 0.25 -0.40
N LEU A 18 -12.77 0.63 0.53
CA LEU A 18 -11.42 0.08 0.63
C LEU A 18 -11.45 -1.41 1.00
N ALA A 19 -10.92 -2.25 0.12
CA ALA A 19 -10.77 -3.68 0.36
C ALA A 19 -9.56 -3.98 1.25
N THR A 20 -9.57 -5.17 1.85
CA THR A 20 -8.42 -5.71 2.59
C THR A 20 -7.24 -5.95 1.65
N CYS A 21 -6.06 -5.48 2.04
CA CYS A 21 -4.81 -5.72 1.30
C CYS A 21 -4.18 -7.06 1.69
N SER A 22 -3.94 -7.30 2.99
CA SER A 22 -3.38 -8.57 3.47
C SER A 22 -3.58 -8.79 4.97
N LEU A 23 -3.96 -10.01 5.34
CA LEU A 23 -4.03 -10.47 6.73
C LEU A 23 -2.85 -11.38 7.13
N LYS A 24 -2.09 -11.88 6.14
CA LYS A 24 -0.95 -12.80 6.32
C LYS A 24 0.05 -12.58 5.18
N PRO A 25 1.13 -11.81 5.39
CA PRO A 25 1.43 -11.05 6.61
C PRO A 25 0.43 -9.91 6.84
N LYS A 26 0.06 -9.63 8.10
CA LYS A 26 -0.88 -8.54 8.40
C LYS A 26 -0.22 -7.19 8.12
N THR A 27 -0.81 -6.43 7.21
CA THR A 27 -0.27 -5.15 6.74
C THR A 27 -1.07 -3.95 7.26
N GLY A 28 -0.80 -2.77 6.70
CA GLY A 28 -1.45 -1.49 7.03
C GLY A 28 -0.68 -0.72 8.11
N TYR A 29 -0.74 0.61 8.04
CA TYR A 29 -0.15 1.49 9.05
C TYR A 29 -0.70 1.17 10.45
N PHE A 30 -2.02 0.99 10.55
CA PHE A 30 -2.70 0.58 11.80
C PHE A 30 -2.61 -0.92 12.11
N ARG A 31 -1.95 -1.72 11.26
CA ARG A 31 -1.94 -3.19 11.34
C ARG A 31 -3.35 -3.79 11.41
N ASP A 32 -4.27 -3.28 10.59
CA ASP A 32 -5.66 -3.77 10.42
C ASP A 32 -5.84 -4.64 9.16
N GLY A 33 -4.80 -4.74 8.33
CA GLY A 33 -4.82 -5.47 7.05
C GLY A 33 -5.26 -4.65 5.85
N CYS A 34 -5.61 -3.38 6.04
CA CYS A 34 -6.04 -2.46 5.00
C CYS A 34 -5.01 -1.33 4.83
N CYS A 35 -4.97 -0.71 3.65
CA CYS A 35 -4.11 0.47 3.42
C CYS A 35 -4.79 1.75 3.92
N ASN A 36 -5.40 1.66 5.11
CA ASN A 36 -5.99 2.78 5.84
C ASN A 36 -4.90 3.72 6.32
N THR A 37 -5.24 5.00 6.40
CA THR A 37 -4.32 6.07 6.81
C THR A 37 -5.07 7.15 7.59
N ASP A 38 -4.34 7.97 8.33
CA ASP A 38 -4.82 9.24 8.88
C ASP A 38 -3.76 10.34 8.69
N ALA A 39 -3.89 11.47 9.38
CA ALA A 39 -2.93 12.57 9.30
C ALA A 39 -1.58 12.29 9.99
N THR A 40 -1.47 11.21 10.78
CA THR A 40 -0.25 10.82 11.50
C THR A 40 0.66 9.94 10.65
N ASP A 41 0.11 9.23 9.66
CA ASP A 41 0.88 8.44 8.71
C ASP A 41 1.59 9.34 7.67
N ARG A 42 2.73 9.90 8.08
CA ARG A 42 3.58 10.73 7.22
C ARG A 42 4.14 9.97 6.01
N GLY A 43 4.16 8.64 6.06
CA GLY A 43 4.62 7.80 4.95
C GLY A 43 3.55 7.60 3.87
N SER A 44 2.28 7.80 4.21
CA SER A 44 1.13 7.46 3.36
C SER A 44 1.20 6.00 2.88
N HIS A 45 1.05 5.04 3.80
CA HIS A 45 1.00 3.60 3.52
C HIS A 45 -0.32 3.21 2.84
N THR A 46 -0.59 3.82 1.70
CA THR A 46 -1.89 3.85 1.03
C THR A 46 -1.93 2.99 -0.24
N VAL A 47 -0.78 2.51 -0.73
CA VAL A 47 -0.70 1.67 -1.94
C VAL A 47 -0.61 0.20 -1.57
N CYS A 48 -1.65 -0.58 -1.89
CA CYS A 48 -1.59 -2.04 -1.73
C CYS A 48 -0.81 -2.64 -2.90
N THR A 49 0.34 -3.22 -2.61
CA THR A 49 1.25 -3.79 -3.60
C THR A 49 1.38 -5.29 -3.43
N ARG A 50 1.62 -6.01 -4.53
CA ARG A 50 2.15 -7.38 -4.49
C ARG A 50 3.62 -7.34 -4.84
N VAL A 51 4.48 -7.49 -3.84
CA VAL A 51 5.92 -7.19 -3.99
C VAL A 51 6.64 -8.22 -4.85
N THR A 52 7.67 -7.78 -5.58
CA THR A 52 8.53 -8.63 -6.41
C THR A 52 9.95 -8.68 -5.84
N ALA A 53 10.75 -9.67 -6.26
CA ALA A 53 12.16 -9.74 -5.85
C ALA A 53 12.96 -8.49 -6.28
N GLU A 54 12.70 -8.01 -7.50
CA GLU A 54 13.32 -6.81 -8.07
C GLU A 54 12.98 -5.55 -7.26
N PHE A 55 11.70 -5.35 -6.95
CA PHE A 55 11.26 -4.24 -6.10
C PHE A 55 11.89 -4.31 -4.70
N LEU A 56 11.92 -5.50 -4.08
CA LEU A 56 12.49 -5.66 -2.73
C LEU A 56 13.99 -5.32 -2.71
N ALA A 57 14.74 -5.75 -3.72
CA ALA A 57 16.15 -5.42 -3.87
C ALA A 57 16.35 -3.90 -4.08
N PHE A 58 15.57 -3.29 -4.98
CA PHE A 58 15.59 -1.85 -5.22
C PHE A 58 15.26 -1.05 -3.94
N SER A 59 14.16 -1.40 -3.28
CA SER A 59 13.70 -0.75 -2.05
C SER A 59 14.78 -0.79 -0.97
N LYS A 60 15.42 -1.95 -0.78
CA LYS A 60 16.52 -2.11 0.17
C LYS A 60 17.72 -1.21 -0.18
N ALA A 61 18.10 -1.15 -1.47
CA ALA A 61 19.18 -0.28 -1.95
C ALA A 61 18.86 1.23 -1.76
N LYS A 62 17.57 1.61 -1.72
CA LYS A 62 17.08 2.97 -1.42
C LYS A 62 16.86 3.25 0.07
N GLY A 63 17.35 2.37 0.95
CA GLY A 63 17.25 2.51 2.40
C GLY A 63 15.89 2.14 2.99
N ASN A 64 15.03 1.46 2.23
CA ASN A 64 13.75 0.92 2.70
C ASN A 64 13.81 -0.62 2.68
N ASP A 65 14.48 -1.21 3.67
CA ASP A 65 14.60 -2.66 3.77
C ASP A 65 13.29 -3.30 4.24
N LEU A 66 12.57 -3.90 3.28
CA LEU A 66 11.34 -4.65 3.53
C LEU A 66 11.56 -6.16 3.64
N THR A 67 12.82 -6.62 3.69
CA THR A 67 13.17 -8.05 3.70
C THR A 67 13.62 -8.53 5.07
N THR A 68 14.29 -7.67 5.84
CA THR A 68 14.77 -8.01 7.18
C THR A 68 13.60 -8.01 8.17
N PRO A 69 13.35 -9.12 8.90
CA PRO A 69 12.32 -9.16 9.92
C PRO A 69 12.62 -8.17 11.05
N ALA A 70 11.57 -7.51 11.56
CA ALA A 70 11.63 -6.68 12.76
C ALA A 70 10.49 -7.07 13.72
N PRO A 71 10.68 -8.15 14.52
CA PRO A 71 9.65 -8.69 15.39
C PRO A 71 9.08 -7.69 16.41
N ALA A 72 9.93 -6.78 16.91
CA ALA A 72 9.53 -5.71 17.83
C ALA A 72 8.44 -4.77 17.24
N HIS A 73 8.31 -4.72 15.91
CA HIS A 73 7.31 -3.92 15.20
C HIS A 73 6.24 -4.79 14.51
N GLY A 74 6.19 -6.09 14.85
CA GLY A 74 5.29 -7.05 14.22
C GLY A 74 5.53 -7.18 12.71
N PHE A 75 6.75 -6.91 12.24
CA PHE A 75 7.10 -6.98 10.83
C PHE A 75 7.88 -8.28 10.53
N PRO A 76 7.33 -9.20 9.72
CA PRO A 76 7.96 -10.51 9.50
C PRO A 76 9.08 -10.50 8.45
N GLY A 77 9.29 -9.38 7.74
CA GLY A 77 10.04 -9.37 6.50
C GLY A 77 9.22 -9.93 5.34
N LEU A 78 9.25 -9.26 4.19
CA LEU A 78 8.46 -9.62 3.01
C LEU A 78 9.24 -10.53 2.07
N LYS A 79 8.48 -11.35 1.35
CA LYS A 79 8.96 -12.21 0.27
C LYS A 79 8.23 -11.85 -1.03
N PRO A 80 8.82 -12.16 -2.20
CA PRO A 80 8.12 -12.00 -3.47
C PRO A 80 6.75 -12.68 -3.45
N GLY A 81 5.72 -11.97 -3.88
CA GLY A 81 4.34 -12.42 -3.88
C GLY A 81 3.52 -11.99 -2.66
N ASP A 82 4.15 -11.49 -1.58
CA ASP A 82 3.41 -10.94 -0.44
C ASP A 82 2.67 -9.66 -0.81
N SER A 83 1.48 -9.48 -0.25
CA SER A 83 0.75 -8.22 -0.33
C SER A 83 1.09 -7.30 0.85
N TRP A 84 1.39 -6.03 0.57
CA TRP A 84 1.79 -5.05 1.59
C TRP A 84 1.38 -3.62 1.23
N CYS A 85 0.92 -2.87 2.24
CA CYS A 85 0.66 -1.44 2.15
C CYS A 85 1.98 -0.66 2.19
N LEU A 86 2.38 -0.17 1.02
CA LEU A 86 3.60 0.59 0.81
C LEU A 86 3.33 2.09 0.89
N CYS A 87 4.30 2.84 1.40
CA CYS A 87 4.32 4.30 1.29
C CYS A 87 4.15 4.72 -0.17
N ALA A 88 3.19 5.59 -0.48
CA ALA A 88 2.92 6.04 -1.85
C ALA A 88 4.16 6.65 -2.52
N ALA A 89 4.97 7.41 -1.77
CA ALA A 89 6.23 7.96 -2.28
C ALA A 89 7.27 6.88 -2.63
N ARG A 90 7.30 5.76 -1.89
CA ARG A 90 8.20 4.63 -2.19
C ARG A 90 7.74 3.82 -3.37
N TRP A 91 6.42 3.67 -3.55
CA TRP A 91 5.88 3.10 -4.78
C TRP A 91 6.23 3.98 -5.99
N LYS A 92 6.04 5.30 -5.88
CA LYS A 92 6.40 6.25 -6.93
C LYS A 92 7.89 6.22 -7.29
N GLU A 93 8.77 6.17 -6.29
CA GLU A 93 10.21 6.04 -6.50
C GLU A 93 10.56 4.79 -7.33
N ALA A 94 9.92 3.65 -7.03
CA ALA A 94 10.10 2.42 -7.80
C ALA A 94 9.49 2.51 -9.21
N TYR A 95 8.35 3.20 -9.37
CA TYR A 95 7.72 3.45 -10.67
C TYR A 95 8.62 4.28 -11.58
N ASP A 96 9.17 5.38 -11.07
CA ASP A 96 10.07 6.25 -11.81
C ASP A 96 11.39 5.53 -12.18
N ALA A 97 11.78 4.53 -11.39
CA ALA A 97 12.93 3.67 -11.65
C ALA A 97 12.62 2.44 -12.55
N GLY A 98 11.37 2.25 -12.97
CA GLY A 98 10.95 1.16 -13.85
C GLY A 98 10.78 -0.21 -13.17
N VAL A 99 10.77 -0.26 -11.84
CA VAL A 99 10.74 -1.50 -11.04
C VAL A 99 9.58 -1.53 -10.02
N ALA A 100 8.51 -0.78 -10.29
CA ALA A 100 7.32 -0.77 -9.44
C ALA A 100 6.68 -2.16 -9.33
N PRO A 101 6.27 -2.57 -8.11
CA PRO A 101 5.49 -3.79 -7.93
C PRO A 101 4.05 -3.58 -8.39
N MET A 102 3.38 -4.68 -8.72
CA MET A 102 1.97 -4.70 -9.09
C MET A 102 1.09 -4.15 -7.96
N VAL A 103 -0.05 -3.56 -8.32
CA VAL A 103 -0.97 -2.86 -7.42
C VAL A 103 -2.33 -3.56 -7.39
N VAL A 104 -2.93 -3.66 -6.20
CA VAL A 104 -4.35 -4.04 -6.04
C VAL A 104 -5.14 -2.74 -5.87
N LEU A 105 -5.83 -2.29 -6.92
CA LEU A 105 -6.51 -0.99 -6.93
C LEU A 105 -7.66 -0.92 -5.94
N ALA A 106 -8.45 -1.99 -5.81
CA ALA A 106 -9.55 -2.06 -4.85
C ALA A 106 -9.10 -1.98 -3.38
N ALA A 107 -7.83 -2.29 -3.09
CA ALA A 107 -7.21 -2.22 -1.76
C ALA A 107 -6.24 -1.04 -1.60
N THR A 108 -6.11 -0.17 -2.62
CA THR A 108 -5.29 1.04 -2.60
C THR A 108 -6.16 2.25 -2.27
N HIS A 109 -5.82 2.97 -1.21
CA HIS A 109 -6.62 4.08 -0.69
C HIS A 109 -6.55 5.30 -1.62
N GLU A 110 -7.66 6.03 -1.77
CA GLU A 110 -7.75 7.23 -2.62
C GLU A 110 -6.69 8.31 -2.32
N LYS A 111 -6.19 8.41 -1.07
CA LYS A 111 -5.11 9.33 -0.69
C LYS A 111 -3.78 9.05 -1.39
N ALA A 112 -3.59 7.85 -1.94
CA ALA A 112 -2.45 7.56 -2.81
C ALA A 112 -2.41 8.51 -4.03
N LEU A 113 -3.58 9.00 -4.48
CA LEU A 113 -3.71 9.89 -5.65
C LEU A 113 -3.15 11.30 -5.41
N GLU A 114 -2.90 11.68 -4.15
CA GLU A 114 -2.20 12.93 -3.83
C GLU A 114 -0.72 12.88 -4.22
N ILE A 115 -0.15 11.67 -4.37
CA ILE A 115 1.28 11.43 -4.63
C ILE A 115 1.51 10.70 -5.96
N VAL A 116 0.62 9.77 -6.32
CA VAL A 116 0.76 8.89 -7.49
C VAL A 116 -0.40 9.12 -8.46
N PRO A 117 -0.17 9.46 -9.73
CA PRO A 117 -1.25 9.58 -10.71
C PRO A 117 -2.02 8.27 -10.86
N PHE A 118 -3.36 8.36 -11.00
CA PHE A 118 -4.22 7.18 -11.18
C PHE A 118 -3.78 6.30 -12.34
N GLU A 119 -3.40 6.87 -13.48
CA GLU A 119 -2.96 6.12 -14.65
C GLU A 119 -1.70 5.28 -14.39
N ALA A 120 -0.79 5.76 -13.51
CA ALA A 120 0.38 4.98 -13.11
C ALA A 120 -0.03 3.77 -12.28
N LEU A 121 -0.94 3.93 -11.30
CA LEU A 121 -1.47 2.83 -10.51
C LEU A 121 -2.22 1.83 -11.40
N LYS A 122 -3.08 2.34 -12.29
CA LYS A 122 -3.91 1.54 -13.20
C LYS A 122 -3.07 0.67 -14.13
N ARG A 123 -1.95 1.19 -14.65
CA ARG A 123 -1.00 0.44 -15.49
C ARG A 123 -0.42 -0.80 -14.81
N PHE A 124 -0.33 -0.79 -13.48
CA PHE A 124 0.17 -1.88 -12.66
C PHE A 124 -0.94 -2.62 -11.91
N GLY A 125 -2.21 -2.31 -12.18
CA GLY A 125 -3.37 -2.95 -11.54
C GLY A 125 -3.50 -4.42 -11.92
N ILE A 126 -3.73 -5.30 -10.94
CA ILE A 126 -3.97 -6.75 -11.16
C ILE A 126 -5.44 -7.15 -11.03
N ASP A 127 -6.30 -6.21 -10.66
CA ASP A 127 -7.72 -6.42 -10.34
C ASP A 127 -8.65 -5.64 -11.28
N LEU A 128 -8.13 -5.20 -12.44
CA LEU A 128 -8.91 -4.75 -13.58
C LEU A 128 -8.75 -5.80 -14.69
N ASN A 129 -9.81 -6.57 -14.94
CA ASN A 129 -9.92 -7.48 -16.08
C ASN A 129 -10.62 -6.78 -17.25
#